data_AF-A0A945MQ57-F1
#
_entry.id   AF-A0A945MQ57-F1
#
_cell.length_a   1.000
_cell.length_b   1.000
_cell.length_c   1.000
_cell.angle_alpha   90.00
_cell.angle_beta   90.00
_cell.angle_gamma   90.00
#
_symmetry.space_group_name_H-M   'P 1'
#
loop_
_entity.id
_entity.type
_entity.pdbx_description
1 polymer ?
#
loop_
_entity_poly.entity_id
_entity_poly.type
_entity_poly.pdbx_seq_one_letter_code
_entity_poly.pdbx_strand_id
1 'polypeptide(L)' 'MSKIKTFGFDTLSLHAGQRPDPATGARATPIYQTASYVFKSPDHAASLFNAERAGHV' A
#
# COMPACT_ATOMS: atom_id res chain seq x y z
N MET A 1 17.86 -25.55 1.39
CA MET A 1 17.29 -24.19 1.37
C MET A 1 16.82 -23.85 2.79
N SER A 2 17.25 -22.72 3.35
CA SER A 2 16.81 -22.28 4.68
C SER A 2 15.33 -21.88 4.62
N LYS A 3 14.54 -22.32 5.61
CA LYS A 3 13.10 -22.00 5.69
C LYS A 3 12.95 -20.51 6.00
N ILE A 4 12.18 -19.78 5.19
CA ILE A 4 11.90 -18.35 5.44
C ILE A 4 11.27 -18.24 6.84
N LYS A 5 11.91 -17.49 7.75
CA LYS A 5 11.32 -17.18 9.04
C LYS A 5 10.08 -16.33 8.80
N THR A 6 8.92 -16.95 9.00
CA THR A 6 7.62 -16.29 8.93
C THR A 6 7.17 -16.03 10.36
N PHE A 7 6.54 -14.89 10.62
CA PHE A 7 5.96 -14.61 11.93
C PHE A 7 4.78 -15.55 12.23
N GLY A 8 4.46 -15.72 13.52
CA GLY A 8 3.29 -16.49 13.95
C GLY A 8 1.97 -15.78 13.66
N PHE A 9 0.86 -16.52 13.79
CA PHE A 9 -0.49 -16.01 13.51
C PHE A 9 -0.80 -14.71 14.25
N ASP A 10 -0.62 -14.69 15.58
CA ASP A 10 -0.97 -13.52 16.40
C ASP A 10 -0.24 -12.23 15.96
N THR A 11 1.03 -12.37 15.59
CA THR A 11 1.84 -11.25 15.08
C THR A 11 1.34 -10.79 13.71
N LEU A 12 1.00 -11.74 12.83
CA LEU A 12 0.48 -11.42 11.50
C LEU A 12 -0.91 -10.81 11.56
N SER A 13 -1.80 -11.29 12.44
CA SER A 13 -3.12 -10.72 12.66
C SER A 13 -3.06 -9.26 13.08
N LEU A 14 -2.02 -8.87 13.83
CA LEU A 14 -1.83 -7.49 14.26
C LEU A 14 -1.11 -6.60 13.23
N HIS A 15 -0.20 -7.14 12.42
CA HIS A 15 0.74 -6.33 11.63
C HIS A 15 0.74 -6.59 10.12
N ALA A 16 0.22 -7.71 9.65
CA ALA A 16 0.28 -8.05 8.23
C ALA A 16 -0.51 -7.03 7.40
N GLY A 17 0.08 -6.59 6.28
CA GLY A 17 -0.51 -5.58 5.40
C GLY A 17 -0.43 -4.14 5.91
N GLN A 18 0.04 -3.91 7.14
CA GLN A 18 0.14 -2.57 7.73
C GLN A 18 1.60 -2.14 7.91
N ARG A 19 1.86 -0.85 7.68
CA ARG A 19 3.12 -0.16 7.96
C ARG A 19 2.80 1.26 8.43
N PRO A 20 3.68 1.90 9.23
CA PRO A 20 3.52 3.31 9.55
C PRO A 20 3.40 4.14 8.28
N ASP A 21 2.54 5.15 8.31
CA ASP A 21 2.42 6.11 7.22
C ASP A 21 3.78 6.77 6.96
N PRO A 22 4.35 6.65 5.75
CA PRO A 22 5.69 7.19 5.46
C PRO A 22 5.73 8.73 5.47
N ALA A 23 4.59 9.42 5.32
CA ALA A 23 4.55 10.87 5.30
C ALA A 23 4.60 11.48 6.72
N THR A 24 3.94 10.86 7.69
CA THR A 24 3.77 11.42 9.05
C THR A 24 4.30 10.55 10.18
N GLY A 25 4.58 9.27 9.91
CA GLY A 25 4.94 8.28 10.92
C GLY A 25 3.76 7.72 11.73
N ALA A 26 2.52 8.07 11.39
CA ALA A 26 1.33 7.55 12.06
C ALA A 26 1.31 6.01 12.04
N ARG A 27 1.14 5.39 13.21
CA ARG A 27 1.11 3.93 13.35
C ARG A 27 -0.22 3.33 12.90
N ALA A 28 -1.33 3.99 13.22
CA ALA A 28 -2.64 3.62 12.73
C ALA A 28 -2.76 3.99 11.26
N THR A 29 -3.40 3.13 10.46
CA THR A 29 -3.64 3.39 9.04
C THR A 29 -4.55 4.61 8.87
N PRO A 30 -4.15 5.63 8.09
CA PRO A 30 -5.01 6.78 7.82
C PRO A 30 -6.31 6.38 7.10
N ILE A 31 -7.37 7.13 7.35
CA ILE A 31 -8.63 7.02 6.59
C ILE A 31 -8.52 7.93 5.36
N TYR A 32 -8.24 7.35 4.19
CA TYR A 32 -8.23 8.06 2.91
C TYR A 32 -9.65 8.27 2.37
N GLN A 33 -10.45 9.10 3.05
CA GLN A 33 -11.82 9.43 2.64
C GLN A 33 -11.80 10.43 1.47
N THR A 34 -11.56 9.94 0.25
CA THR A 34 -11.51 10.74 -0.98
C THR A 34 -12.34 10.10 -2.08
N ALA A 35 -12.72 10.89 -3.09
CA ALA A 35 -13.39 10.42 -4.29
C ALA A 35 -12.42 10.12 -5.46
N SER A 36 -11.19 10.65 -5.42
CA SER A 36 -10.22 10.57 -6.54
C SER A 36 -8.77 10.78 -6.09
N TYR A 37 -7.81 10.36 -6.92
CA TYR A 37 -6.35 10.57 -6.72
C TYR A 37 -5.72 11.37 -7.86
N VAL A 38 -4.65 12.12 -7.55
CA VAL A 38 -3.94 12.96 -8.52
C VAL A 38 -2.86 12.15 -9.26
N PHE A 39 -2.86 12.21 -10.58
CA PHE A 39 -1.81 11.60 -11.41
C PHE A 39 -0.60 12.53 -11.57
N LYS A 40 0.59 11.92 -11.61
CA LYS A 40 1.86 12.65 -11.84
C LYS A 40 2.01 13.15 -13.28
N SER A 41 1.43 12.45 -14.25
CA SER A 41 1.44 12.79 -15.69
C SER A 41 0.35 12.01 -16.45
N PRO A 42 0.01 12.40 -17.69
CA PRO A 42 -0.90 11.62 -18.54
C PRO A 42 -0.43 10.18 -18.78
N ASP A 43 0.87 9.98 -19.05
CA ASP A 43 1.45 8.64 -19.24
C ASP A 43 1.33 7.77 -17.97
N HIS A 44 1.49 8.37 -16.79
CA HIS A 44 1.28 7.67 -15.52
C HIS A 44 -0.18 7.23 -15.37
N ALA A 45 -1.14 8.09 -15.69
CA ALA A 45 -2.56 7.75 -15.67
C ALA A 45 -2.86 6.58 -16.61
N ALA A 46 -2.42 6.66 -17.87
CA ALA A 46 -2.61 5.60 -18.87
C ALA A 46 -2.06 4.25 -18.38
N SER A 47 -0.87 4.24 -17.79
CA SER A 47 -0.25 3.01 -17.27
C SER A 47 -1.03 2.36 -16.11
N LEU A 48 -1.72 3.15 -15.29
CA LEU A 48 -2.56 2.64 -14.20
C LEU A 48 -3.86 2.05 -14.74
N PHE A 49 -4.52 2.74 -15.67
CA PHE A 49 -5.77 2.26 -16.29
C PHE A 49 -5.56 1.01 -17.16
N ASN A 50 -4.40 0.89 -17.80
CA ASN A 50 -4.03 -0.31 -18.57
C ASN A 50 -3.53 -1.47 -17.69
N ALA A 51 -3.48 -1.31 -16.36
CA ALA A 51 -2.90 -2.26 -15.42
C ALA A 51 -1.42 -2.62 -15.69
N GLU A 52 -0.70 -1.75 -16.41
CA GLU A 52 0.74 -1.86 -16.63
C GLU A 52 1.53 -1.50 -15.36
N ARG A 53 0.92 -0.70 -14.47
CA ARG A 53 1.44 -0.34 -13.15
C ARG A 53 0.38 -0.48 -12.07
N ALA A 54 0.82 -0.84 -10.87
CA ALA A 54 -0.03 -0.83 -9.68
C ALA A 54 -0.15 0.58 -9.09
N GLY A 55 -1.35 0.93 -8.64
CA GLY A 55 -1.63 2.21 -7.99
C GLY A 55 -3.13 2.43 -7.78
N HIS A 56 -3.48 3.60 -7.27
CA HIS A 56 -4.87 4.03 -7.14
C HIS A 56 -5.29 4.83 -8.38
N VAL A 57 -6.55 4.65 -8.77
CA VAL A 57 -7.23 5.39 -9.85
C VAL A 57 -8.23 6.35 -9.22
#